data_AF-A0A661DIK5-F1
#
_entry.id   AF-A0A661DIK5-F1
#
_cell.length_a   1.000
_cell.length_b   1.000
_cell.length_c   1.000
_cell.angle_alpha   90.00
_cell.angle_beta   90.00
_cell.angle_gamma   90.00
#
_symmetry.space_group_name_H-M   'P 1'
#
loop_
_entity.id
_entity.type
_entity.pdbx_description
1 polymer ?
#
loop_
_entity_poly.entity_id
_entity_poly.type
_entity_poly.pdbx_seq_one_letter_code
_entity_poly.pdbx_strand_id
1 'polypeptide(L)' 'RNWKTAGRKPVKNVDLWKRMEQAAQAHELEWEWVRGHQGHPENERADQLAVAARDEAAQN' A
#
# COMPACT_ATOMS: atom_id res chain seq x y z
N ARG A 1 -14.47 10.11 -13.19
CA ARG A 1 -14.66 10.67 -11.81
C ARG A 1 -13.28 11.11 -11.28
N ASN A 2 -13.03 12.41 -11.09
CA ASN A 2 -11.73 13.02 -10.72
C ASN A 2 -11.31 12.77 -9.26
N TRP A 3 -11.10 11.52 -8.83
CA TRP A 3 -10.65 11.21 -7.47
C TRP A 3 -11.54 11.81 -6.36
N LYS A 4 -12.86 11.82 -6.59
CA LYS A 4 -13.87 12.35 -5.67
C LYS A 4 -14.86 11.26 -5.28
N THR A 5 -15.26 11.25 -4.01
CA THR A 5 -16.33 10.42 -3.47
C THR A 5 -17.70 10.87 -3.98
N ALA A 6 -18.75 10.10 -3.71
CA ALA A 6 -20.13 10.49 -4.02
C ALA A 6 -20.51 11.84 -3.38
N GLY A 7 -19.97 12.15 -2.19
CA GLY A 7 -20.13 13.43 -1.51
C GLY A 7 -19.24 14.57 -2.05
N ARG A 8 -18.64 14.41 -3.23
CA ARG A 8 -17.76 15.39 -3.93
C ARG A 8 -16.47 15.77 -3.19
N LYS A 9 -16.16 15.13 -2.07
CA LYS A 9 -14.88 15.28 -1.37
C LYS A 9 -13.79 14.44 -2.05
N PRO A 10 -12.50 14.81 -1.95
CA PRO A 10 -11.42 13.92 -2.37
C PRO A 10 -11.54 12.55 -1.69
N VAL A 11 -11.14 11.49 -2.40
CA VAL A 11 -11.02 10.18 -1.76
C VAL A 11 -9.87 10.21 -0.72
N LYS A 12 -9.98 9.40 0.31
CA LYS A 12 -8.93 9.26 1.32
C LYS A 12 -7.64 8.78 0.64
N ASN A 13 -6.49 9.34 1.03
CA ASN A 13 -5.15 9.01 0.53
C ASN A 13 -4.98 9.20 -1.00
N VAL A 14 -5.66 10.18 -1.59
CA VAL A 14 -5.62 10.45 -3.04
C VAL A 14 -4.21 10.65 -3.58
N ASP A 15 -3.32 11.23 -2.79
CA ASP A 15 -1.92 11.46 -3.09
C ASP A 15 -1.16 10.13 -3.25
N LEU A 16 -1.32 9.20 -2.29
CA LEU A 16 -0.69 7.88 -2.34
C LEU A 16 -1.20 7.06 -3.52
N TRP A 17 -2.52 7.08 -3.76
CA TRP A 17 -3.11 6.35 -4.87
C TRP A 17 -2.61 6.83 -6.23
N LYS A 18 -2.52 8.14 -6.44
CA LYS A 18 -1.98 8.70 -7.69
C LYS A 18 -0.51 8.33 -7.89
N ARG A 19 0.29 8.35 -6.82
CA ARG A 19 1.69 7.94 -6.87
C ARG A 19 1.82 6.45 -7.22
N MET A 20 0.98 5.60 -6.63
CA MET A 20 0.94 4.16 -6.94
C MET A 20 0.49 3.91 -8.39
N GLU A 21 -0.58 4.57 -8.85
CA GLU A 21 -1.07 4.46 -10.23
C GLU A 21 0.02 4.86 -11.23
N GLN A 22 0.73 5.96 -10.99
CA GLN A 22 1.83 6.40 -11.85
C GLN A 22 2.98 5.39 -11.88
N ALA A 23 3.34 4.79 -10.75
CA ALA A 23 4.39 3.77 -10.70
C ALA A 23 3.96 2.47 -11.40
N ALA A 24 2.68 2.09 -11.30
CA ALA A 24 2.13 0.88 -11.88
C ALA A 24 2.02 0.94 -13.41
N GLN A 25 1.85 2.13 -14.00
CA GLN A 25 1.63 2.32 -15.45
C GLN A 25 2.70 1.68 -16.35
N ALA A 26 3.93 1.52 -15.85
CA ALA A 26 5.03 0.95 -16.61
C ALA A 26 5.04 -0.59 -16.64
N HIS A 27 4.12 -1.25 -15.93
CA HIS A 27 4.18 -2.69 -15.68
C HIS A 27 2.83 -3.38 -15.93
N GLU A 28 2.88 -4.62 -16.38
CA GLU A 28 1.74 -5.53 -16.30
C GLU A 28 1.77 -6.19 -14.92
N LEU A 29 0.81 -5.81 -14.07
CA LEU A 29 0.75 -6.26 -12.68
C LEU A 29 -0.34 -7.30 -12.48
N GLU A 30 0.00 -8.39 -11.80
CA GLU A 30 -0.96 -9.33 -11.22
C GLU A 30 -1.03 -9.11 -9.71
N TRP A 31 -2.24 -8.97 -9.18
CA TRP A 31 -2.47 -8.76 -7.75
C TRP A 31 -2.91 -10.06 -7.10
N GLU A 32 -2.05 -10.62 -6.26
CA GLU A 32 -2.37 -11.80 -5.47
C GLU A 32 -2.76 -11.41 -4.04
N TRP A 33 -4.00 -11.71 -3.65
CA TRP A 33 -4.51 -11.46 -2.31
C TRP A 33 -4.20 -12.63 -1.39
N VAL A 34 -3.11 -12.54 -0.64
CA VAL A 34 -2.71 -13.54 0.35
C VAL A 34 -3.46 -13.36 1.66
N ARG A 35 -3.75 -14.46 2.36
CA ARG A 35 -4.32 -14.42 3.71
C ARG A 35 -3.26 -13.96 4.72
N GLY A 36 -3.66 -13.15 5.69
CA GLY A 36 -2.77 -12.71 6.77
C GLY A 36 -2.30 -13.87 7.65
N HIS A 37 -1.00 -13.88 7.97
CA HIS A 37 -0.30 -14.76 8.92
C HIS A 37 -0.54 -16.27 8.76
N GLN A 38 -0.26 -16.82 7.58
CA GLN A 38 0.16 -18.23 7.46
C GLN A 38 0.74 -18.53 6.07
N GLY A 39 2.06 -18.73 6.01
CA GLY A 39 2.67 -19.59 4.99
C GLY A 39 3.33 -18.93 3.79
N HIS A 40 3.42 -17.60 3.75
CA HIS A 40 4.17 -16.87 2.72
C HIS A 40 5.38 -16.18 3.35
N PRO A 41 6.57 -16.81 3.33
CA PRO A 41 7.78 -16.28 3.97
C PRO A 41 8.12 -14.85 3.53
N GLU A 42 7.84 -14.51 2.27
CA GLU A 42 8.08 -13.19 1.70
C GLU A 42 7.16 -12.12 2.31
N ASN A 43 5.88 -12.46 2.51
CA ASN A 43 4.92 -11.56 3.14
C ASN A 43 5.22 -11.40 4.64
N GLU A 44 5.61 -12.47 5.32
CA GLU A 44 6.06 -12.41 6.73
C GLU A 44 7.32 -11.54 6.88
N ARG A 45 8.26 -11.64 5.94
CA ARG A 45 9.43 -10.77 5.91
C ARG A 45 9.05 -9.30 5.67
N ALA A 46 8.14 -9.03 4.74
CA ALA A 46 7.67 -7.67 4.48
C ALA A 46 7.00 -7.04 5.73
N ASP A 47 6.21 -7.82 6.47
CA ASP A 47 5.61 -7.41 7.74
C ASP A 47 6.66 -7.06 8.80
N GLN A 48 7.64 -7.94 9.01
CA GLN A 48 8.74 -7.69 9.97
C GLN A 48 9.52 -6.40 9.64
N LEU A 49 9.80 -6.16 8.36
CA LEU A 49 10.48 -4.94 7.91
C LEU A 49 9.63 -3.70 8.15
N ALA A 50 8.32 -3.78 7.90
CA ALA A 50 7.40 -2.68 8.17
C ALA A 50 7.30 -2.35 9.68
N VAL A 51 7.26 -3.37 10.54
CA VAL A 51 7.29 -3.21 12.01
C VAL A 51 8.59 -2.56 12.47
N ALA A 52 9.74 -3.04 11.99
CA ALA A 52 11.04 -2.48 12.35
C ALA A 52 11.15 -1.00 11.95
N ALA A 53 10.74 -0.65 10.72
CA ALA A 53 10.78 0.73 10.24
C ALA A 53 9.82 1.65 11.02
N ARG A 54 8.65 1.16 11.41
CA ARG A 54 7.73 1.90 12.29
C ARG A 54 8.40 2.20 13.64
N ASP A 55 9.03 1.20 14.24
CA ASP A 55 9.64 1.33 15.56
C ASP A 55 10.84 2.28 15.52
N GLU A 56 11.65 2.24 14.46
CA GLU A 56 12.72 3.20 14.21
C GLU A 56 12.18 4.63 14.03
N ALA A 57 11.12 4.80 13.23
CA ALA A 57 10.50 6.10 13.00
C ALA A 57 9.85 6.69 14.25
N ALA A 58 9.41 5.85 15.21
CA ALA A 58 8.82 6.29 16.46
C ALA A 58 9.84 6.69 17.53
N GLN A 59 11.11 6.29 17.36
CA GLN A 59 12.21 6.61 18.28
C GLN A 59 12.94 7.91 17.92
N ASN A 60 12.71 8.43 16.71
CA ASN A 60 13.25 9.68 16.19
C ASN A 60 12.26 10.84 16.33
#